data_AF-A0A150AMG3-F1
#
_entry.id   AF-A0A150AMG3-F1
#
_cell.length_a   1.000
_cell.length_b   1.000
_cell.length_c   1.000
_cell.angle_alpha   90.00
_cell.angle_beta   90.00
_cell.angle_gamma   90.00
#
_symmetry.space_group_name_H-M   'P 1'
#
loop_
_entity.id
_entity.type
_entity.pdbx_description
1 polymer ?
#
loop_
_entity_poly.entity_id
_entity_poly.type
_entity_poly.pdbx_seq_one_letter_code
_entity_poly.pdbx_strand_id
1 'polypeptide(L)'
;MQKQEFYIEQIIALVREQEPERLDVIEKLEKSEKKKWIRQPYIYFVEAENPNQEDSEWQFDENIVLECETEGTIVLDILKDGRIGGIEFVSLL
;
A
#
# COMPACT_ATOMS: atom_id res chain seq x y z
N MET A 1 17.13 14.54 -11.61
CA MET A 1 15.70 14.32 -11.34
C MET A 1 15.43 14.67 -9.88
N GLN A 2 14.53 15.61 -9.61
CA GLN A 2 13.95 15.71 -8.27
C GLN A 2 13.21 14.39 -8.00
N LYS A 3 13.40 13.82 -6.81
CA LYS A 3 12.65 12.63 -6.41
C LYS A 3 11.23 13.10 -6.05
N GLN A 4 10.23 12.56 -6.73
CA GLN A 4 8.84 12.95 -6.53
C GLN A 4 8.35 12.42 -5.18
N GLU A 5 7.68 13.27 -4.41
CA GLU A 5 7.01 12.86 -3.18
C GLU A 5 5.65 12.23 -3.52
N PHE A 6 5.27 11.22 -2.76
CA PHE A 6 3.98 10.58 -2.84
C PHE A 6 3.30 10.62 -1.47
N TYR A 7 1.98 10.81 -1.48
CA TYR A 7 1.16 11.10 -0.29
C TYR A 7 0.09 10.02 -0.15
N ILE A 8 -0.08 9.48 1.06
CA ILE A 8 -1.01 8.36 1.32
C ILE A 8 -2.47 8.70 0.98
N GLU A 9 -2.83 9.98 1.02
CA GLU A 9 -4.15 10.49 0.67
C GLU A 9 -4.55 10.15 -0.77
N GLN A 10 -3.57 10.03 -1.68
CA GLN A 10 -3.82 9.58 -3.05
C GLN A 10 -4.29 8.12 -3.08
N ILE A 11 -3.69 7.25 -2.25
CA ILE A 11 -4.13 5.85 -2.12
C ILE A 11 -5.50 5.79 -1.47
N ILE A 12 -5.75 6.57 -0.41
CA ILE A 12 -7.07 6.61 0.25
C ILE A 12 -8.15 7.02 -0.75
N ALA A 13 -7.88 8.01 -1.60
CA ALA A 13 -8.81 8.43 -2.64
C ALA A 13 -9.09 7.29 -3.64
N LEU A 14 -8.05 6.59 -4.10
CA LEU A 14 -8.20 5.46 -5.02
C LEU A 14 -8.97 4.29 -4.39
N VAL A 15 -8.69 3.93 -3.13
CA VAL A 15 -9.46 2.88 -2.41
C VAL A 15 -10.92 3.29 -2.27
N ARG A 16 -11.20 4.55 -1.90
CA ARG A 16 -12.59 5.06 -1.80
C ARG A 16 -13.34 5.01 -3.12
N GLU A 17 -12.64 5.18 -4.23
CA GLU A 17 -13.23 5.17 -5.58
C GLU A 17 -13.46 3.74 -6.10
N GLN A 18 -12.44 2.88 -6.01
CA GLN A 18 -12.42 1.59 -6.68
C GLN A 18 -12.87 0.44 -5.78
N GLU A 19 -12.67 0.58 -4.46
CA GLU A 19 -12.99 -0.43 -3.45
C GLU A 19 -13.77 0.21 -2.27
N PRO A 20 -14.90 0.88 -2.52
CA PRO A 20 -15.60 1.71 -1.51
C PRO A 20 -16.07 0.94 -0.27
N GLU A 21 -16.22 -0.38 -0.36
CA GLU A 21 -16.62 -1.24 0.75
C GLU A 21 -15.45 -1.59 1.68
N ARG A 22 -14.19 -1.35 1.26
CA ARG A 22 -12.97 -1.62 2.04
C ARG A 22 -12.68 -0.53 3.07
N LEU A 23 -13.66 -0.28 3.94
CA LEU A 23 -13.55 0.67 5.05
C LEU A 23 -12.44 0.28 6.04
N ASP A 24 -12.17 -1.02 6.17
CA ASP A 24 -11.06 -1.56 6.95
C ASP A 24 -9.72 -1.03 6.46
N VAL A 25 -9.49 -1.04 5.14
CA VAL A 25 -8.23 -0.58 4.53
C VAL A 25 -8.11 0.93 4.64
N ILE A 26 -9.19 1.67 4.38
CA ILE A 26 -9.24 3.13 4.52
C ILE A 26 -8.87 3.54 5.95
N GLU A 27 -9.46 2.91 6.96
CA GLU A 27 -9.18 3.21 8.36
C GLU A 27 -7.71 2.96 8.71
N LYS A 28 -7.10 1.89 8.19
CA LYS A 28 -5.68 1.59 8.40
C LYS A 28 -4.76 2.61 7.72
N LEU A 29 -5.05 3.01 6.49
CA LEU A 29 -4.32 4.06 5.78
C LEU A 29 -4.43 5.40 6.53
N GLU A 30 -5.63 5.76 7.00
CA GLU A 30 -5.90 6.99 7.77
C GLU A 30 -5.18 6.98 9.13
N LYS A 31 -4.96 5.83 9.76
CA LYS A 31 -4.23 5.70 11.03
C LYS A 31 -2.73 5.49 10.88
N SER A 32 -2.23 5.16 9.69
CA SER A 32 -0.81 4.91 9.46
C SER A 32 0.06 6.12 9.80
N GLU A 33 1.19 5.91 10.49
CA GLU A 33 2.18 6.97 10.77
C GLU A 33 2.91 7.44 9.51
N LYS A 34 3.02 6.56 8.51
CA LYS A 34 3.70 6.84 7.25
C LYS A 34 2.76 7.53 6.27
N LYS A 35 2.73 8.87 6.33
CA LYS A 35 1.84 9.71 5.49
C LYS A 35 2.42 10.16 4.16
N LYS A 36 3.75 10.23 4.07
CA LYS A 36 4.46 10.68 2.87
C LYS A 36 5.77 9.94 2.69
N TRP A 37 6.18 9.76 1.45
CA TRP A 37 7.47 9.14 1.12
C TRP A 37 7.99 9.63 -0.22
N ILE A 38 9.26 9.36 -0.45
CA ILE A 38 9.85 9.51 -1.76
C ILE A 38 9.39 8.34 -2.64
N ARG A 39 8.88 8.64 -3.83
CA ARG A 39 8.40 7.65 -4.79
C ARG A 39 9.51 6.66 -5.14
N GLN A 40 9.21 5.37 -4.98
CA GLN A 40 10.07 4.23 -5.27
C GLN A 40 9.18 2.99 -5.50
N PRO A 41 9.71 1.90 -6.10
CA PRO A 41 8.88 0.77 -6.52
C PRO A 41 8.10 0.09 -5.39
N TYR A 42 8.69 0.03 -4.19
CA TYR A 42 8.06 -0.59 -3.02
C TYR A 42 8.15 0.28 -1.78
N ILE A 43 7.06 0.35 -1.05
CA ILE A 43 6.95 1.02 0.24
C ILE A 43 6.49 0.01 1.27
N TYR A 44 7.39 -0.40 2.14
CA TYR A 44 7.06 -1.31 3.23
C TYR A 44 6.48 -0.54 4.43
N PHE A 45 5.43 -1.11 5.03
CA PHE A 45 4.81 -0.66 6.28
C PHE A 45 5.11 -1.61 7.45
N VAL A 46 5.59 -2.82 7.15
CA VAL A 46 6.10 -3.81 8.11
C VAL A 46 7.45 -4.36 7.63
N GLU A 47 8.17 -5.11 8.47
CA GLU A 47 9.35 -5.88 8.11
C GLU A 47 9.02 -6.91 7.01
N ALA A 48 9.70 -6.81 5.86
CA ALA A 48 9.46 -7.67 4.70
C ALA A 48 10.33 -8.94 4.69
N GLU A 49 11.17 -9.16 5.72
CA GLU A 49 12.04 -10.33 5.81
C GLU A 49 11.25 -11.60 6.09
N ASN A 50 11.64 -12.70 5.42
CA ASN A 50 11.09 -14.04 5.65
C ASN A 50 9.54 -14.10 5.64
N PRO A 51 8.87 -13.63 4.57
CA PRO A 51 7.42 -13.57 4.52
C PRO A 51 6.80 -14.95 4.73
N ASN A 52 5.70 -14.99 5.50
CA ASN A 52 4.93 -16.18 5.85
C ASN A 52 5.67 -17.26 6.67
N GLN A 53 6.83 -16.94 7.24
CA GLN A 53 7.46 -17.76 8.28
C GLN A 53 6.88 -17.45 9.66
N GLU A 54 7.10 -18.34 10.62
CA GLU A 54 6.78 -18.08 12.01
C GLU A 54 7.54 -16.83 12.49
N ASP A 55 6.88 -16.01 13.33
CA ASP A 55 7.40 -14.74 13.88
C ASP A 55 7.69 -13.60 12.88
N SER A 56 7.50 -13.78 11.57
CA SER A 56 7.67 -12.68 10.63
C SER A 56 6.48 -11.74 10.60
N GLU A 57 6.73 -10.43 10.46
CA GLU A 57 5.65 -9.45 10.42
C GLU A 57 4.81 -9.58 9.15
N TRP A 58 5.42 -9.98 8.04
CA TRP A 58 4.77 -10.15 6.75
C TRP A 58 4.04 -11.49 6.65
N GLN A 59 2.79 -11.50 7.10
CA GLN A 59 1.86 -12.63 6.93
C GLN A 59 0.85 -12.29 5.83
N PHE A 60 1.17 -12.60 4.58
CA PHE A 60 0.37 -12.21 3.42
C PHE A 60 -1.04 -12.82 3.45
N ASP A 61 -2.04 -12.05 3.05
CA ASP A 61 -3.42 -12.49 2.88
C ASP A 61 -3.90 -12.27 1.44
N GLU A 62 -3.98 -11.02 1.00
CA GLU A 62 -4.52 -10.67 -0.31
C GLU A 62 -3.86 -9.42 -0.90
N ASN A 63 -4.18 -9.16 -2.17
CA ASN A 63 -3.84 -7.94 -2.87
C ASN A 63 -5.08 -7.12 -3.20
N ILE A 64 -4.96 -5.81 -3.03
CA ILE A 64 -5.88 -4.83 -3.62
C ILE A 64 -5.15 -4.13 -4.75
N VAL A 65 -5.67 -4.25 -5.96
CA VAL A 65 -5.10 -3.64 -7.16
C VAL A 65 -5.88 -2.37 -7.47
N LEU A 66 -5.18 -1.24 -7.53
CA LEU A 66 -5.74 0.07 -7.84
C LEU A 66 -5.11 0.60 -9.13
N GLU A 67 -5.91 1.24 -9.96
CA GLU A 67 -5.43 1.91 -11.17
C GLU A 67 -5.35 3.42 -10.95
N CYS A 68 -4.18 4.01 -11.18
CA CYS A 68 -3.94 5.44 -11.03
C CYS A 68 -3.51 6.05 -12.37
N GLU A 69 -4.19 7.09 -12.83
CA GLU A 69 -3.89 7.72 -14.13
C GLU A 69 -2.44 8.21 -14.24
N THR A 70 -1.84 8.67 -13.14
CA THR A 70 -0.48 9.23 -13.12
C THR A 70 0.59 8.23 -12.71
N GLU A 71 0.22 7.17 -12.00
CA GLU A 71 1.17 6.21 -11.41
C GLU A 71 1.05 4.80 -11.99
N GLY A 72 0.09 4.56 -12.89
CA GLY A 72 -0.26 3.24 -13.39
C GLY A 72 -0.87 2.36 -12.30
N THR A 73 -0.63 1.06 -12.40
CA THR A 73 -1.11 0.07 -11.42
C THR A 73 -0.36 0.17 -10.10
N ILE A 74 -1.11 0.31 -9.01
CA ILE A 74 -0.65 0.29 -7.63
C ILE A 74 -1.24 -0.93 -6.94
N VAL A 75 -0.42 -1.70 -6.23
CA VAL A 75 -0.87 -2.88 -5.48
C VAL A 75 -0.66 -2.64 -3.99
N LEU A 76 -1.71 -2.83 -3.19
CA LEU A 76 -1.59 -2.93 -1.74
C LEU A 76 -1.53 -4.39 -1.31
N ASP A 77 -0.55 -4.72 -0.48
CA ASP A 77 -0.50 -6.00 0.21
C ASP A 77 -1.24 -5.89 1.54
N ILE A 78 -2.28 -6.70 1.71
CA ILE A 78 -3.00 -6.84 2.98
C ILE A 78 -2.50 -8.10 3.68
N LEU A 79 -2.23 -7.97 4.97
CA LEU A 79 -1.76 -9.05 5.81
C LEU A 79 -2.93 -9.71 6.56
N LYS A 80 -2.74 -10.95 7.03
CA LYS A 80 -3.79 -11.76 7.69
C LYS A 80 -4.38 -11.13 8.95
N ASP A 81 -3.68 -10.19 9.56
CA ASP A 81 -4.13 -9.42 10.73
C ASP A 81 -4.76 -8.06 10.36
N GLY A 82 -4.99 -7.82 9.06
CA GLY A 82 -5.56 -6.60 8.50
C GLY A 82 -4.60 -5.41 8.48
N ARG A 83 -3.30 -5.59 8.76
CA ARG A 83 -2.30 -4.57 8.50
C ARG A 83 -2.01 -4.46 7.00
N ILE A 84 -1.51 -3.30 6.61
CA ILE A 84 -0.94 -3.09 5.27
C ILE A 84 0.51 -3.53 5.34
N GLY A 85 0.91 -4.48 4.49
CA GLY A 85 2.28 -4.95 4.41
C GLY A 85 3.14 -3.99 3.60
N GLY A 86 2.68 -3.68 2.39
CA GLY A 86 3.38 -2.81 1.47
C GLY A 86 2.48 -2.20 0.41
N ILE A 87 3.07 -1.25 -0.31
CA ILE A 87 2.51 -0.67 -1.53
C ILE A 87 3.55 -0.84 -2.63
N GLU A 88 3.15 -1.45 -3.73
CA GLU A 88 3.95 -1.64 -4.94
C GLU A 88 3.43 -0.76 -6.08
N PHE A 89 4.35 -0.13 -6.82
CA PHE A 89 4.07 0.62 -8.05
C PHE A 89 4.54 -0.19 -9.26
N VAL A 90 3.63 -0.93 -9.90
CA VAL A 90 3.94 -1.97 -10.89
C VAL A 90 4.19 -1.39 -12.29
N SER A 91 3.48 -0.32 -12.65
CA SER A 91 3.59 0.28 -13.98
C SER A 91 4.02 1.74 -13.90
N LEU A 92 5.32 2.01 -14.10
CA LEU A 92 5.78 3.37 -14.34
C LEU A 92 5.33 3.79 -15.76
N LEU A 93 4.24 4.57 -15.88
CA LEU A 93 3.92 5.28 -17.12
C LEU A 93 5.00 6.32 -17.46
#